data_AF-Q7P8E6-F1
#
_entry.id   AF-Q7P8E6-F1
#
_cell.length_a   1.000
_cell.length_b   1.000
_cell.length_c   1.000
_cell.angle_alpha   90.00
_cell.angle_beta   90.00
_cell.angle_gamma   90.00
#
_symmetry.space_group_name_H-M   'P 1'
#
loop_
_entity.id
_entity.type
_entity.pdbx_description
1 polymer ?
#
loop_
_entity_poly.entity_id
_entity_poly.type
_entity_poly.pdbx_seq_one_letter_code
_entity_poly.pdbx_strand_id
1 'polypeptide(L)' 'MENEFKEAALSFLEGLLDSGKVESKSKKEIEELYEKIQKSNISEELQHSIFKTIEILKKEYFDFGFTAYKNFKE' A
#
# COMPACT_ATOMS: atom_id res chain seq x y z
N MET A 1 -12.87 7.57 -13.06
CA MET A 1 -12.73 6.62 -11.94
C MET A 1 -11.52 5.73 -12.11
N GLU A 2 -11.42 4.83 -13.11
CA GLU A 2 -10.26 3.93 -13.34
C GLU A 2 -8.87 4.61 -13.24
N ASN A 3 -8.71 5.82 -13.80
CA ASN A 3 -7.45 6.56 -13.80
C ASN A 3 -7.04 7.11 -12.41
N GLU A 4 -7.98 7.61 -11.61
CA GLU A 4 -7.70 8.19 -10.28
C GLU A 4 -7.22 7.11 -9.30
N PHE A 5 -7.70 5.88 -9.47
CA PHE A 5 -7.30 4.75 -8.63
C PHE A 5 -5.91 4.25 -8.94
N LYS A 6 -5.55 4.21 -10.23
CA LYS A 6 -4.20 3.88 -10.66
C LYS A 6 -3.22 4.89 -10.09
N GLU A 7 -3.56 6.18 -10.13
CA GLU A 7 -2.75 7.26 -9.55
C GLU A 7 -2.60 7.15 -8.03
N ALA A 8 -3.68 6.81 -7.30
CA ALA A 8 -3.63 6.64 -5.84
C ALA A 8 -2.78 5.44 -5.41
N ALA A 9 -2.89 4.31 -6.11
CA ALA A 9 -2.07 3.13 -5.84
C ALA A 9 -0.59 3.38 -6.16
N LEU A 10 -0.30 4.06 -7.27
CA LEU A 10 1.06 4.45 -7.63
C LEU A 10 1.65 5.42 -6.58
N SER A 11 0.90 6.46 -6.17
CA SER A 11 1.33 7.40 -5.11
C SER A 11 1.60 6.70 -3.77
N PHE A 12 0.80 5.70 -3.40
CA PHE A 12 1.02 4.96 -2.15
C PHE A 12 2.31 4.12 -2.20
N LEU A 13 2.55 3.42 -3.32
CA LEU A 13 3.75 2.61 -3.51
C LEU A 13 5.01 3.49 -3.61
N GLU A 14 4.92 4.63 -4.30
CA GLU A 14 5.98 5.62 -4.38
C GLU A 14 6.30 6.20 -2.99
N GLY A 15 5.28 6.55 -2.20
CA GLY A 15 5.45 6.99 -0.82
C GLY A 15 6.09 5.94 0.10
N LEU A 16 5.84 4.64 -0.14
CA LEU A 16 6.51 3.57 0.59
C LEU A 16 7.98 3.46 0.21
N LEU A 17 8.33 3.58 -1.08
CA LEU A 17 9.71 3.55 -1.56
C LEU A 17 10.51 4.75 -1.04
N ASP A 18 9.91 5.94 -1.06
CA ASP A 18 10.53 7.19 -0.58
C ASP A 18 10.65 7.25 0.94
N SER A 19 9.83 6.50 1.68
CA SER A 19 9.88 6.51 3.15
C SER A 19 11.22 6.03 3.72
N GLY A 20 12.01 5.26 2.96
CA GLY A 20 13.25 4.62 3.42
C GLY A 20 13.06 3.58 4.52
N LYS A 21 11.81 3.27 4.89
CA LYS A 21 11.45 2.35 6.00
C LYS A 21 11.21 0.91 5.56
N VAL A 22 11.34 0.63 4.26
CA VAL A 22 11.09 -0.68 3.68
C VAL A 22 12.40 -1.44 3.50
N GLU A 23 12.47 -2.67 4.00
CA GLU A 23 13.62 -3.56 3.84
C GLU A 23 13.92 -3.88 2.37
N SER A 24 15.19 -4.18 2.06
CA SER A 24 15.69 -4.35 0.68
C SER A 24 14.92 -5.38 -0.15
N LYS A 25 14.45 -6.46 0.48
CA LYS A 25 13.68 -7.52 -0.17
C LYS A 25 12.26 -7.06 -0.52
N SER A 26 11.57 -6.46 0.45
CA SER A 26 10.23 -5.89 0.26
C SER A 26 10.24 -4.69 -0.70
N LYS A 27 11.34 -3.91 -0.72
CA LYS A 27 11.53 -2.81 -1.67
C LYS A 27 11.46 -3.30 -3.12
N LYS A 28 12.12 -4.42 -3.42
CA LYS A 28 12.12 -5.02 -4.76
C LYS A 28 10.73 -5.53 -5.15
N GLU A 29 9.99 -6.11 -4.20
CA GLU A 29 8.60 -6.55 -4.41
C GLU A 29 7.65 -5.36 -4.68
N ILE A 30 7.85 -4.24 -3.99
CA ILE A 30 7.08 -3.00 -4.21
C ILE A 30 7.42 -2.38 -5.57
N GLU A 31 8.69 -2.34 -5.97
CA GLU A 31 9.13 -1.86 -7.29
C GLU A 31 8.53 -2.70 -8.42
N GLU A 32 8.55 -4.03 -8.30
CA GLU A 32 7.92 -4.92 -9.29
C GLU A 32 6.40 -4.73 -9.36
N LEU A 33 5.74 -4.47 -8.23
CA LEU A 33 4.30 -4.20 -8.19
C LEU A 33 3.97 -2.85 -8.84
N TYR A 34 4.78 -1.82 -8.56
CA TYR A 34 4.66 -0.48 -9.15
C TYR A 34 4.76 -0.54 -10.68
N GLU A 35 5.78 -1.23 -11.20
CA GLU A 35 5.94 -1.40 -12.65
C GLU A 35 4.78 -2.18 -13.29
N LYS A 36 4.29 -3.24 -12.62
CA LYS A 36 3.14 -4.02 -13.13
C LYS A 36 1.87 -3.20 -13.19
N ILE A 37 1.59 -2.40 -12.16
CA ILE A 37 0.42 -1.51 -12.11
C ILE A 37 0.54 -0.43 -13.19
N GLN A 38 1.74 0.11 -13.40
CA GLN A 38 1.99 1.12 -14.42
C GLN A 38 1.76 0.56 -15.84
N LYS A 39 2.20 -0.67 -16.11
CA LYS A 39 2.17 -1.31 -17.45
C LYS A 39 0.89 -2.07 -17.79
N SER A 40 0.06 -2.45 -16.81
CA SER A 40 -1.11 -3.31 -17.06
C SER A 40 -2.41 -2.52 -17.24
N ASN A 41 -3.28 -2.98 -18.15
CA ASN A 41 -4.73 -2.77 -18.05
C ASN A 41 -5.22 -3.68 -16.92
N ILE A 42 -5.20 -3.18 -15.69
CA ILE A 42 -5.62 -3.91 -14.50
C ILE A 42 -7.12 -4.13 -14.62
N SER A 43 -7.60 -5.37 -14.51
CA SER A 43 -9.05 -5.61 -14.47
C SER A 43 -9.63 -4.99 -13.20
N GLU A 44 -10.85 -4.47 -13.30
CA GLU A 44 -11.61 -3.90 -12.17
C GLU A 44 -11.63 -4.83 -10.95
N GLU A 45 -11.69 -6.14 -11.19
CA GLU A 45 -11.70 -7.18 -10.16
C GLU A 45 -10.36 -7.32 -9.42
N LEU A 46 -9.23 -7.28 -10.14
CA LEU A 46 -7.90 -7.30 -9.54
C LEU A 46 -7.63 -6.00 -8.77
N GLN A 47 -8.08 -4.88 -9.30
CA GLN A 47 -8.03 -3.58 -8.64
C GLN A 47 -8.82 -3.59 -7.32
N HIS A 48 -10.03 -4.16 -7.31
CA HIS A 48 -10.84 -4.29 -6.10
C HIS A 48 -10.16 -5.16 -5.03
N SER A 49 -9.51 -6.25 -5.44
CA SER A 49 -8.76 -7.14 -4.53
C SER A 49 -7.54 -6.46 -3.91
N ILE A 50 -6.79 -5.70 -4.71
CA ILE A 50 -5.66 -4.89 -4.23
C ILE A 50 -6.14 -3.84 -3.23
N PHE A 51 -7.23 -3.14 -3.54
CA PHE A 51 -7.80 -2.11 -2.66
C PHE A 51 -8.24 -2.69 -1.31
N LYS A 52 -8.98 -3.80 -1.34
CA LYS A 52 -9.42 -4.49 -0.12
C LYS A 52 -8.25 -4.90 0.76
N THR A 53 -7.15 -5.36 0.14
CA THR A 53 -5.94 -5.75 0.85
C THR A 53 -5.24 -4.54 1.50
N ILE A 54 -5.12 -3.41 0.77
CA ILE A 54 -4.52 -2.18 1.30
C ILE A 54 -5.36 -1.60 2.45
N GLU A 55 -6.69 -1.60 2.33
CA GLU A 55 -7.60 -1.15 3.42
C GLU A 55 -7.43 -1.99 4.69
N ILE A 56 -7.31 -3.31 4.54
CA ILE A 56 -7.07 -4.22 5.67
C ILE A 56 -5.74 -3.87 6.33
N LEU A 57 -4.65 -3.73 5.57
CA LEU A 57 -3.33 -3.40 6.11
C LEU A 57 -3.32 -2.04 6.83
N LYS A 58 -3.99 -1.04 6.27
CA LYS A 58 -4.12 0.29 6.89
C LYS A 58 -4.88 0.21 8.22
N LYS A 59 -5.97 -0.57 8.25
CA LYS A 59 -6.74 -0.78 9.48
C LYS A 59 -5.92 -1.50 10.53
N GLU A 60 -5.24 -2.59 10.17
CA GLU A 60 -4.36 -3.33 11.09
C GLU A 60 -3.25 -2.45 11.66
N TYR A 61 -2.61 -1.63 10.80
CA TYR A 61 -1.57 -0.70 11.24
C TYR A 61 -2.11 0.38 12.18
N PHE A 62 -3.31 0.90 11.90
CA PHE A 62 -3.98 1.86 12.77
C PHE A 62 -4.38 1.23 14.11
N ASP A 63 -4.98 0.03 14.09
CA ASP A 63 -5.37 -0.71 15.30
C ASP A 63 -4.16 -1.04 16.16
N PHE A 64 -3.04 -1.42 15.54
CA PHE A 64 -1.75 -1.60 16.21
C PHE A 64 -1.26 -0.30 16.86
N GLY A 65 -1.21 0.80 16.10
CA GLY A 65 -0.79 2.10 16.60
C GLY A 65 -1.67 2.60 17.76
N PHE A 66 -2.98 2.44 17.65
CA PHE A 66 -3.95 2.78 18.69
C PHE A 66 -3.77 1.92 19.95
N THR A 67 -3.59 0.61 19.77
CA THR A 67 -3.33 -0.32 20.87
C THR A 67 -2.01 -0.02 21.56
N ALA A 68 -0.94 0.25 20.81
CA ALA A 68 0.34 0.64 21.35
C ALA A 68 0.23 1.96 22.14
N TYR A 69 -0.41 2.98 21.56
CA TYR A 69 -0.66 4.25 22.25
C TYR A 69 -1.43 4.05 23.56
N LYS A 70 -2.50 3.24 23.58
CA LYS A 70 -3.29 3.00 24.79
C LYS A 70 -2.48 2.32 25.90
N ASN A 71 -1.60 1.39 25.55
CA ASN A 71 -0.85 0.57 26.51
C ASN A 71 0.49 1.16 26.93
N PHE A 72 1.07 2.06 26.12
CA PHE A 72 2.39 2.65 26.35
C PHE A 72 2.38 4.18 26.49
N LYS A 73 1.20 4.82 26.54
CA LYS A 73 1.13 6.19 27.04
C LYS A 73 1.31 6.20 28.55
N GLU A 74 2.34 6.91 29.00
CA GLU A 74 2.43 7.51 30.33
C GLU A 74 1.36 8.61 30.52
#